data_AF-A0A7X0L5G6-F1
#
_entry.id   AF-A0A7X0L5G6-F1
#
_cell.length_a   1.000
_cell.length_b   1.000
_cell.length_c   1.000
_cell.angle_alpha   90.00
_cell.angle_beta   90.00
_cell.angle_gamma   90.00
#
_symmetry.space_group_name_H-M   'P 1'
#
loop_
_entity.id
_entity.type
_entity.pdbx_description
1 polymer ?
#
loop_
_entity_poly.entity_id
_entity_poly.type
_entity_poly.pdbx_seq_one_letter_code
_entity_poly.pdbx_strand_id
1 'polypeptide(L)'
;MHSRKCVSLALLLPLIALLTACSEKPTQASLTSGPTISSEQVKEIGRQLRTEGKVRQADILEQGSVSFPQYEGAFMNLRDCVEEKGYSLSEPQTNPLNGVTYSFVLKLHGRNPEKAAADYSSCKEQHWSMVAAVFENTSKKVMDSALWAATKDCIAAAGFEAPSKPGLLVDLVGEKPVGGDGVLSPQAKAATSCVEENAMRLYPKLATVDVSF
;
A
#
# COMPACT_ATOMS: atom_id res chain seq x y z
N MET A 1 -2.61 -21.87 -55.71
CA MET A 1 -2.74 -23.35 -55.64
C MET A 1 -1.36 -23.97 -55.73
N HIS A 2 -0.70 -24.26 -54.60
CA HIS A 2 0.56 -25.00 -54.58
C HIS A 2 0.44 -26.06 -53.47
N SER A 3 0.27 -27.30 -53.93
CA SER A 3 0.15 -28.52 -53.14
C SER A 3 1.53 -28.93 -52.63
N ARG A 4 1.70 -29.07 -51.31
CA ARG A 4 2.89 -29.66 -50.70
C ARG A 4 2.53 -30.94 -49.98
N LYS A 5 3.28 -31.97 -50.36
CA LYS A 5 3.07 -33.40 -50.15
C LYS A 5 3.37 -33.79 -48.70
N CYS A 6 2.59 -34.77 -48.23
CA CYS A 6 2.84 -35.55 -47.02
C CYS A 6 4.18 -36.29 -47.13
N VAL A 7 4.99 -36.24 -46.08
CA VAL A 7 6.05 -37.21 -45.82
C VAL A 7 5.81 -37.75 -44.41
N SER A 8 5.31 -38.98 -44.35
CA SER A 8 5.28 -39.79 -43.14
C SER A 8 6.68 -40.38 -42.94
N LEU A 9 7.28 -40.16 -41.78
CA LEU A 9 8.40 -40.96 -41.30
C LEU A 9 8.05 -41.45 -39.89
N ALA A 10 7.88 -42.75 -39.78
CA ALA A 10 7.70 -43.48 -38.53
C ALA A 10 9.06 -43.73 -37.88
N LEU A 11 9.19 -43.54 -36.56
CA LEU A 11 10.21 -44.24 -35.77
C LEU A 11 9.88 -44.27 -34.26
N LEU A 12 9.76 -45.51 -33.81
CA LEU A 12 9.79 -46.15 -32.49
C LEU A 12 10.29 -45.39 -31.23
N LEU A 13 9.54 -45.64 -30.14
CA LEU A 13 9.84 -45.63 -28.68
C LEU A 13 11.28 -46.08 -28.29
N PRO A 14 11.82 -45.83 -27.05
CA PRO A 14 11.13 -45.63 -25.76
C PRO A 14 11.78 -44.58 -24.80
N LEU A 15 11.13 -44.28 -23.66
CA LEU A 15 11.69 -44.26 -22.29
C LEU A 15 10.74 -43.45 -21.39
N ILE A 16 9.80 -44.13 -20.72
CA ILE A 16 8.98 -43.52 -19.68
C ILE A 16 9.88 -43.36 -18.45
N ALA A 17 10.48 -42.18 -18.31
CA ALA A 17 11.13 -41.78 -17.09
C ALA A 17 10.05 -41.64 -16.01
N LEU A 18 10.16 -42.48 -14.98
CA LEU A 18 9.47 -42.32 -13.71
C LEU A 18 9.84 -40.96 -13.13
N LEU A 19 9.00 -39.95 -13.40
CA LEU A 19 9.00 -38.70 -12.65
C LEU A 19 8.47 -39.05 -11.26
N THR A 20 9.40 -39.31 -10.34
CA THR A 20 9.16 -39.14 -8.91
C THR A 20 8.81 -37.67 -8.72
N ALA A 21 7.52 -37.36 -8.81
CA ALA A 21 6.98 -36.09 -8.35
C ALA A 21 7.26 -36.04 -6.85
N CYS A 22 8.34 -35.35 -6.47
CA CYS A 22 8.48 -34.79 -5.15
C CYS A 22 7.21 -33.97 -4.93
N SER A 23 6.32 -34.48 -4.09
CA SER A 23 5.24 -33.71 -3.50
C SER A 23 5.90 -32.69 -2.59
N GLU A 24 6.45 -31.63 -3.20
CA GLU A 24 6.81 -30.42 -2.49
C GLU A 24 5.49 -29.86 -1.98
N LYS A 25 5.22 -30.20 -0.72
CA LYS A 25 4.22 -29.56 0.11
C LYS A 25 4.35 -28.06 -0.15
N PRO A 26 3.32 -27.36 -0.64
CA PRO A 26 3.41 -25.93 -0.87
C PRO A 26 3.78 -25.32 0.48
N THR A 27 5.03 -24.86 0.59
CA THR A 27 5.44 -23.98 1.66
C THR A 27 4.46 -22.82 1.57
N GLN A 28 3.60 -22.70 2.58
CA GLN A 28 2.64 -21.61 2.70
C GLN A 28 3.42 -20.35 2.39
N ALA A 29 3.12 -19.74 1.25
CA ALA A 29 3.59 -18.42 0.93
C ALA A 29 3.03 -17.55 2.05
N SER A 30 3.87 -17.24 3.03
CA SER A 30 3.61 -16.19 3.97
C SER A 30 3.18 -14.99 3.13
N LEU A 31 2.03 -14.42 3.44
CA LEU A 31 1.55 -13.14 2.91
C LEU A 31 2.44 -11.96 3.38
N THR A 32 3.70 -12.24 3.68
CA THR A 32 4.72 -11.29 4.06
C THR A 32 5.26 -10.61 2.81
N SER A 33 4.92 -9.32 2.70
CA SER A 33 5.67 -8.29 1.98
C SER A 33 5.89 -8.55 0.50
N GLY A 34 5.15 -7.83 -0.34
CA GLY A 34 5.50 -7.64 -1.74
C GLY A 34 6.97 -7.23 -1.92
N PRO A 35 7.52 -7.35 -3.14
CA PRO A 35 8.94 -7.13 -3.40
C PRO A 35 9.40 -5.81 -2.79
N THR A 36 10.35 -5.90 -1.85
CA THR A 36 10.94 -4.71 -1.22
C THR A 36 11.66 -3.90 -2.31
N ILE A 37 11.27 -2.64 -2.48
CA ILE A 37 11.91 -1.76 -3.46
C ILE A 37 13.38 -1.56 -3.04
N SER A 38 14.31 -2.03 -3.86
CA SER A 38 15.74 -1.85 -3.63
C SER A 38 16.18 -0.40 -3.85
N SER A 39 17.28 0.00 -3.23
CA SER A 39 17.86 1.34 -3.42
C SER A 39 18.08 1.68 -4.90
N GLU A 40 18.57 0.74 -5.71
CA GLU A 40 18.80 1.00 -7.13
C GLU A 40 17.50 1.19 -7.92
N GLN A 41 16.42 0.49 -7.56
CA GLN A 41 15.10 0.74 -8.14
C GLN A 41 14.58 2.13 -7.75
N VAL A 42 14.78 2.58 -6.50
CA VAL A 42 14.41 3.94 -6.08
C VAL A 42 15.18 4.99 -6.89
N LYS A 43 16.48 4.79 -7.11
CA LYS A 43 17.29 5.70 -7.94
C LYS A 43 16.82 5.74 -9.39
N GLU A 44 16.47 4.60 -9.96
CA GLU A 44 15.95 4.53 -11.33
C GLU A 44 14.62 5.28 -11.47
N ILE A 45 13.72 5.14 -10.50
CA ILE A 45 12.50 5.97 -10.42
C ILE A 45 12.87 7.46 -10.41
N GLY A 46 13.88 7.85 -9.63
CA GLY A 46 14.38 9.24 -9.59
C GLY A 46 14.84 9.75 -10.95
N ARG A 47 15.66 8.97 -11.66
CA ARG A 47 16.14 9.32 -13.02
C ARG A 47 14.98 9.48 -14.00
N GLN A 48 14.00 8.57 -13.96
CA GLN A 48 12.81 8.65 -14.81
C GLN A 48 11.99 9.92 -14.51
N LEU A 49 11.80 10.27 -13.24
CA LEU A 49 11.09 11.50 -12.87
C LEU A 49 11.84 12.76 -13.34
N ARG A 50 13.17 12.72 -13.37
CA ARG A 50 13.97 13.82 -13.92
C ARG A 50 13.72 14.04 -15.40
N THR A 51 13.62 12.97 -16.20
CA THR A 51 13.31 13.08 -17.64
C THR A 51 11.90 13.61 -17.89
N GLU A 52 10.97 13.38 -16.95
CA GLU A 52 9.62 13.93 -16.94
C GLU A 52 9.52 15.38 -16.40
N GLY A 53 10.64 15.99 -16.00
CA GLY A 53 10.69 17.36 -15.45
C GLY A 53 10.28 17.47 -13.98
N LYS A 54 10.11 16.36 -13.26
CA LYS A 54 9.76 16.31 -11.82
C LYS A 54 11.02 16.37 -10.94
N VAL A 55 11.83 17.40 -11.16
CA VAL A 55 13.21 17.54 -10.62
C VAL A 55 13.28 17.38 -9.10
N ARG A 56 12.37 18.00 -8.33
CA ARG A 56 12.42 17.94 -6.85
C ARG A 56 12.23 16.53 -6.30
N GLN A 57 11.30 15.76 -6.87
CA GLN A 57 11.11 14.36 -6.47
C GLN A 57 12.28 13.50 -6.93
N ALA A 58 12.83 13.77 -8.12
CA ALA A 58 14.02 13.10 -8.62
C ALA A 58 15.22 13.27 -7.68
N ASP A 59 15.50 14.50 -7.21
CA ASP A 59 16.61 14.80 -6.31
C ASP A 59 16.52 14.02 -4.97
N ILE A 60 15.30 13.77 -4.48
CA ILE A 60 15.07 12.94 -3.29
C ILE A 60 15.32 11.46 -3.61
N LEU A 61 14.74 10.97 -4.70
CA LEU A 61 14.71 9.54 -5.04
C LEU A 61 16.05 9.02 -5.60
N GLU A 62 16.85 9.87 -6.24
CA GLU A 62 18.21 9.52 -6.69
C GLU A 62 19.18 9.22 -5.54
N GLN A 63 18.77 9.46 -4.28
CA GLN A 63 19.52 9.05 -3.08
C GLN A 63 19.33 7.56 -2.75
N GLY A 64 18.34 6.90 -3.37
CA GLY A 64 18.06 5.47 -3.19
C GLY A 64 17.25 5.12 -1.95
N SER A 65 16.86 6.11 -1.14
CA SER A 65 15.92 5.92 -0.03
C SER A 65 15.24 7.25 0.29
N VAL A 66 14.07 7.19 0.95
CA VAL A 66 13.36 8.36 1.44
C VAL A 66 13.34 8.33 2.95
N SER A 67 13.88 9.37 3.57
CA SER A 67 13.81 9.61 5.02
C SER A 67 12.54 10.37 5.40
N PHE A 68 12.18 10.34 6.69
CA PHE A 68 11.02 11.09 7.18
C PHE A 68 11.11 12.60 6.89
N PRO A 69 12.24 13.30 7.10
CA PRO A 69 12.34 14.73 6.73
C PRO A 69 12.15 15.01 5.23
N GLN A 70 12.53 14.07 4.36
CA GLN A 70 12.29 14.20 2.92
C GLN A 70 10.83 13.98 2.56
N TYR A 71 10.17 13.02 3.22
CA TYR A 71 8.73 12.83 3.14
C TYR A 71 8.01 14.12 3.63
N GLU A 72 8.29 14.58 4.84
CA GLU A 72 7.69 15.82 5.34
C GLU A 72 7.94 17.03 4.42
N GLY A 73 9.17 17.24 3.95
CA GLY A 73 9.50 18.33 3.03
C GLY A 73 8.76 18.25 1.69
N ALA A 74 8.57 17.05 1.14
CA ALA A 74 7.79 16.85 -0.09
C ALA A 74 6.29 17.13 0.13
N PHE A 75 5.74 16.82 1.31
CA PHE A 75 4.39 17.23 1.70
C PHE A 75 4.26 18.75 1.81
N MET A 76 5.25 19.44 2.40
CA MET A 76 5.23 20.90 2.50
C MET A 76 5.23 21.56 1.11
N ASN A 77 6.02 21.05 0.16
CA ASN A 77 5.98 21.54 -1.22
C ASN A 77 4.59 21.32 -1.88
N LEU A 78 3.92 20.20 -1.59
CA LEU A 78 2.54 19.99 -2.03
C LEU A 78 1.59 21.03 -1.43
N ARG A 79 1.69 21.27 -0.11
CA ARG A 79 0.88 22.27 0.58
C ARG A 79 1.05 23.66 -0.04
N ASP A 80 2.29 24.09 -0.24
CA ASP A 80 2.60 25.39 -0.84
C ASP A 80 1.99 25.53 -2.24
N CYS A 81 2.14 24.50 -3.10
CA CYS A 81 1.53 24.48 -4.44
C CYS A 81 0.00 24.59 -4.38
N VAL A 82 -0.64 23.87 -3.44
CA VAL A 82 -2.10 23.89 -3.26
C VAL A 82 -2.58 25.25 -2.75
N GLU A 83 -1.82 25.89 -1.87
CA GLU A 83 -2.10 27.22 -1.33
C GLU A 83 -1.96 28.32 -2.39
N GLU A 84 -0.95 28.25 -3.25
CA GLU A 84 -0.81 29.15 -4.41
C GLU A 84 -2.01 29.08 -5.37
N LYS A 85 -2.69 27.93 -5.45
CA LYS A 85 -3.93 27.76 -6.23
C LYS A 85 -5.18 28.26 -5.51
N GLY A 86 -5.04 28.68 -4.26
CA GLY A 86 -6.09 29.27 -3.43
C GLY A 86 -6.92 28.25 -2.65
N TYR A 87 -6.38 27.06 -2.41
CA TYR A 87 -6.94 26.04 -1.51
C TYR A 87 -6.10 25.98 -0.23
N SER A 88 -6.37 25.05 0.68
CA SER A 88 -5.45 24.74 1.78
C SER A 88 -5.55 23.27 2.17
N LEU A 89 -4.48 22.68 2.68
CA LEU A 89 -4.53 21.37 3.31
C LEU A 89 -4.73 21.52 4.83
N SER A 90 -5.42 20.57 5.46
CA SER A 90 -5.33 20.44 6.92
C SER A 90 -3.90 20.05 7.33
N GLU A 91 -3.56 20.25 8.60
CA GLU A 91 -2.35 19.63 9.15
C GLU A 91 -2.39 18.11 8.92
N PRO A 92 -1.29 17.51 8.43
CA PRO A 92 -1.25 16.08 8.22
C PRO A 92 -1.31 15.36 9.56
N GLN A 93 -2.05 14.26 9.60
CA GLN A 93 -2.05 13.34 10.73
C GLN A 93 -1.48 12.02 10.24
N THR A 94 -0.56 11.42 11.00
CA THR A 94 -0.08 10.07 10.70
C THR A 94 -1.23 9.07 10.89
N ASN A 95 -1.47 8.23 9.88
CA ASN A 95 -2.51 7.21 9.90
C ASN A 95 -2.19 6.17 10.98
N PRO A 96 -3.03 6.02 12.04
CA PRO A 96 -2.73 5.11 13.13
C PRO A 96 -2.84 3.64 12.72
N LEU A 97 -3.41 3.31 11.56
CA LEU A 97 -3.50 1.93 11.09
C LEU A 97 -2.14 1.38 10.63
N ASN A 98 -1.24 2.25 10.18
CA ASN A 98 0.07 1.85 9.65
C ASN A 98 1.26 2.64 10.20
N GLY A 99 1.03 3.76 10.90
CA GLY A 99 2.07 4.57 11.54
C GLY A 99 2.95 5.35 10.56
N VAL A 100 2.59 5.42 9.27
CA VAL A 100 3.45 5.95 8.21
C VAL A 100 2.73 6.96 7.31
N THR A 101 1.58 6.59 6.73
CA THR A 101 0.90 7.39 5.70
C THR A 101 0.28 8.65 6.32
N TYR A 102 0.41 9.81 5.65
CA TYR A 102 -0.32 11.02 6.04
C TYR A 102 -1.79 11.02 5.60
N SER A 103 -2.66 11.40 6.52
CA SER A 103 -4.08 11.70 6.30
C SER A 103 -4.31 13.21 6.45
N PHE A 104 -4.95 13.82 5.46
CA PHE A 104 -5.21 15.26 5.40
C PHE A 104 -6.39 15.58 4.49
N VAL A 105 -6.99 16.75 4.67
CA VAL A 105 -8.16 17.22 3.90
C VAL A 105 -7.78 18.41 3.03
N LEU A 106 -8.17 18.35 1.76
CA LEU A 106 -8.19 19.51 0.88
C LEU A 106 -9.42 20.39 1.18
N LYS A 107 -9.18 21.63 1.62
CA LYS A 107 -10.25 22.62 1.87
C LYS A 107 -10.44 23.49 0.63
N LEU A 108 -11.66 23.50 0.10
CA LEU A 108 -12.00 24.12 -1.18
C LEU A 108 -12.24 25.63 -1.11
N HIS A 109 -12.58 26.19 0.07
CA HIS A 109 -12.90 27.61 0.24
C HIS A 109 -13.95 28.15 -0.75
N GLY A 110 -14.99 27.36 -1.02
CA GLY A 110 -16.08 27.73 -1.95
C GLY A 110 -15.74 27.61 -3.43
N ARG A 111 -14.56 27.05 -3.79
CA ARG A 111 -14.14 26.84 -5.18
C ARG A 111 -14.77 25.59 -5.80
N ASN A 112 -14.76 25.53 -7.13
CA ASN A 112 -15.28 24.41 -7.91
C ASN A 112 -14.52 23.09 -7.57
N PRO A 113 -15.22 22.00 -7.18
CA PRO A 113 -14.58 20.74 -6.80
C PRO A 113 -13.77 20.06 -7.90
N GLU A 114 -14.24 20.07 -9.15
CA GLU A 114 -13.55 19.41 -10.27
C GLU A 114 -12.22 20.09 -10.58
N LYS A 115 -12.23 21.42 -10.64
CA LYS A 115 -11.01 22.21 -10.80
C LYS A 115 -10.05 22.00 -9.63
N ALA A 116 -10.57 21.96 -8.41
CA ALA A 116 -9.74 21.71 -7.23
C ALA A 116 -9.09 20.32 -7.26
N ALA A 117 -9.81 19.29 -7.70
CA ALA A 117 -9.26 17.95 -7.86
C ALA A 117 -8.14 17.91 -8.92
N ALA A 118 -8.32 18.59 -10.06
CA ALA A 118 -7.31 18.69 -11.11
C ALA A 118 -6.05 19.46 -10.64
N ASP A 119 -6.23 20.62 -10.00
CA ASP A 119 -5.13 21.41 -9.44
C ASP A 119 -4.37 20.61 -8.37
N TYR A 120 -5.10 19.95 -7.47
CA TYR A 120 -4.51 19.08 -6.44
C TYR A 120 -3.73 17.91 -7.05
N SER A 121 -4.29 17.21 -8.04
CA SER A 121 -3.59 16.09 -8.71
C SER A 121 -2.29 16.58 -9.34
N SER A 122 -2.31 17.72 -10.02
CA SER A 122 -1.12 18.32 -10.61
C SER A 122 -0.05 18.65 -9.55
N CYS A 123 -0.43 19.31 -8.45
CA CYS A 123 0.50 19.57 -7.34
C CYS A 123 1.05 18.27 -6.73
N LYS A 124 0.18 17.27 -6.53
CA LYS A 124 0.56 15.97 -5.95
C LYS A 124 1.53 15.22 -6.86
N GLU A 125 1.29 15.19 -8.16
CA GLU A 125 2.15 14.54 -9.15
C GLU A 125 3.51 15.22 -9.27
N GLN A 126 3.57 16.54 -9.10
CA GLN A 126 4.80 17.32 -9.21
C GLN A 126 5.67 17.24 -7.94
N HIS A 127 5.05 17.18 -6.76
CA HIS A 127 5.78 17.40 -5.50
C HIS A 127 5.80 16.20 -4.54
N TRP A 128 4.82 15.30 -4.60
CA TRP A 128 4.57 14.38 -3.47
C TRP A 128 4.49 12.90 -3.83
N SER A 129 3.79 12.56 -4.91
CA SER A 129 3.23 11.22 -5.12
C SER A 129 4.28 10.10 -5.07
N MET A 130 5.42 10.27 -5.74
CA MET A 130 6.42 9.21 -5.81
C MET A 130 7.30 9.15 -4.56
N VAL A 131 7.60 10.30 -3.95
CA VAL A 131 8.29 10.34 -2.65
C VAL A 131 7.44 9.63 -1.60
N ALA A 132 6.14 9.90 -1.57
CA ALA A 132 5.21 9.25 -0.65
C ALA A 132 5.10 7.76 -0.92
N ALA A 133 4.92 7.35 -2.18
CA ALA A 133 4.82 5.94 -2.54
C ALA A 133 6.09 5.16 -2.13
N VAL A 134 7.29 5.69 -2.38
CA VAL A 134 8.53 5.01 -1.97
C VAL A 134 8.65 4.96 -0.45
N PHE A 135 8.49 6.10 0.24
CA PHE A 135 8.56 6.16 1.71
C PHE A 135 7.61 5.16 2.36
N GLU A 136 6.35 5.11 1.90
CA GLU A 136 5.32 4.23 2.45
C GLU A 136 5.56 2.77 2.15
N ASN A 137 6.24 2.42 1.06
CA ASN A 137 6.58 1.03 0.72
C ASN A 137 7.89 0.55 1.37
N THR A 138 8.79 1.45 1.74
CA THR A 138 10.08 1.09 2.38
C THR A 138 10.06 1.27 3.91
N SER A 139 9.09 1.98 4.45
CA SER A 139 8.97 2.20 5.89
C SER A 139 8.36 1.00 6.61
N LYS A 140 8.81 0.78 7.85
CA LYS A 140 8.21 -0.23 8.73
C LYS A 140 6.82 0.25 9.16
N LYS A 141 5.79 -0.42 8.66
CA LYS A 141 4.41 -0.19 9.07
C LYS A 141 4.11 -0.89 10.39
N VAL A 142 3.57 -0.16 11.35
CA VAL A 142 3.09 -0.70 12.62
C VAL A 142 1.87 0.11 13.02
N MET A 143 0.79 -0.58 13.38
CA MET A 143 -0.39 0.07 13.94
C MET A 143 -0.05 0.78 15.25
N ASP A 144 -0.67 1.93 15.51
CA ASP A 144 -0.52 2.63 16.78
C ASP A 144 -0.85 1.70 17.96
N SER A 145 -0.04 1.76 19.01
CA SER A 145 -0.16 0.86 20.16
C SER A 145 -1.52 0.92 20.89
N ALA A 146 -2.14 2.10 20.98
CA ALA A 146 -3.44 2.28 21.62
C ALA A 146 -4.55 1.71 20.74
N LEU A 147 -4.48 1.94 19.42
CA LEU A 147 -5.41 1.35 18.45
C LEU A 147 -5.28 -0.17 18.43
N TRP A 148 -4.05 -0.69 18.40
CA TRP A 148 -3.77 -2.11 18.43
C TRP A 148 -4.36 -2.78 19.67
N ALA A 149 -4.09 -2.22 20.86
CA ALA A 149 -4.59 -2.77 22.12
C ALA A 149 -6.13 -2.83 22.14
N ALA A 150 -6.78 -1.72 21.80
CA ALA A 150 -8.24 -1.65 21.80
C ALA A 150 -8.89 -2.57 20.75
N THR A 151 -8.28 -2.67 19.57
CA THR A 151 -8.74 -3.56 18.51
C THR A 151 -8.60 -5.03 18.91
N LYS A 152 -7.46 -5.40 19.50
CA LYS A 152 -7.20 -6.75 20.00
C LYS A 152 -8.25 -7.18 21.04
N ASP A 153 -8.58 -6.29 21.98
CA ASP A 153 -9.58 -6.57 23.02
C ASP A 153 -10.98 -6.75 22.40
N CYS A 154 -11.32 -5.95 21.39
CA CYS A 154 -12.58 -6.07 20.64
C CYS A 154 -12.66 -7.39 19.85
N ILE A 155 -11.58 -7.79 19.17
CA ILE A 155 -11.50 -9.07 18.44
C ILE A 155 -11.64 -10.25 19.39
N ALA A 156 -11.00 -10.19 20.56
CA ALA A 156 -11.14 -11.20 21.61
C ALA A 156 -12.57 -11.29 22.14
N ALA A 157 -13.26 -10.16 22.35
CA ALA A 157 -14.66 -10.13 22.74
C ALA A 157 -15.60 -10.72 21.68
N ALA A 158 -15.22 -10.66 20.40
CA ALA A 158 -15.92 -11.31 19.29
C ALA A 158 -15.61 -12.83 19.18
N GLY A 159 -14.79 -13.38 20.07
CA GLY A 159 -14.48 -14.81 20.14
C GLY A 159 -13.32 -15.26 19.24
N PHE A 160 -12.50 -14.33 18.74
CA PHE A 160 -11.34 -14.65 17.91
C PHE A 160 -10.02 -14.44 18.67
N GLU A 161 -9.03 -15.29 18.40
CA GLU A 161 -7.68 -15.07 18.91
C GLU A 161 -7.00 -13.92 18.15
N ALA A 162 -6.36 -13.02 18.90
CA ALA A 162 -5.63 -11.89 18.33
C ALA A 162 -4.14 -11.96 18.74
N PRO A 163 -3.21 -11.55 17.85
CA PRO A 163 -1.78 -11.61 18.14
C PRO A 163 -1.41 -10.79 19.38
N SER A 164 -0.44 -11.30 20.14
CA SER A 164 -0.02 -10.68 21.39
C SER A 164 0.84 -9.43 21.19
N LYS A 165 1.56 -9.32 20.07
CA LYS A 165 2.47 -8.21 19.77
C LYS A 165 1.88 -7.26 18.73
N PRO A 166 2.04 -5.93 18.92
CA PRO A 166 1.71 -4.94 17.90
C PRO A 166 2.38 -5.25 16.57
N GLY A 167 1.59 -5.18 15.50
CA GLY A 167 2.03 -5.51 14.15
C GLY A 167 1.26 -4.74 13.10
N LEU A 168 1.02 -5.41 11.99
CA LEU A 168 0.24 -4.90 10.87
C LEU A 168 -1.24 -5.21 11.09
N LEU A 169 -2.10 -4.40 10.49
CA LEU A 169 -3.53 -4.68 10.39
C LEU A 169 -3.82 -6.09 9.85
N VAL A 170 -3.02 -6.59 8.88
CA VAL A 170 -3.18 -7.92 8.30
C VAL A 170 -3.00 -9.06 9.33
N ASP A 171 -2.28 -8.79 10.43
CA ASP A 171 -2.09 -9.78 11.49
C ASP A 171 -3.39 -10.01 12.30
N LEU A 172 -4.39 -9.12 12.18
CA LEU A 172 -5.65 -9.18 12.92
C LEU A 172 -6.78 -9.90 12.17
N VAL A 173 -6.70 -10.02 10.85
CA VAL A 173 -7.79 -10.56 10.00
C VAL A 173 -7.79 -12.08 9.85
N GLY A 174 -6.78 -12.75 10.41
CA GLY A 174 -6.60 -14.20 10.34
C GLY A 174 -5.97 -14.68 9.03
N GLU A 175 -5.65 -15.97 8.94
CA GLU A 175 -4.88 -16.55 7.82
C GLU A 175 -5.61 -16.51 6.47
N LYS A 176 -6.95 -16.50 6.48
CA LYS A 176 -7.81 -16.50 5.29
C LYS A 176 -8.83 -15.38 5.39
N PRO A 177 -8.44 -14.13 5.14
CA PRO A 177 -9.32 -12.98 5.34
C PRO A 177 -10.47 -12.94 4.34
N VAL A 178 -10.29 -13.49 3.13
CA VAL A 178 -11.31 -13.56 2.07
C VAL A 178 -11.52 -15.02 1.67
N GLY A 179 -12.79 -15.44 1.62
CA GLY A 179 -13.20 -16.76 1.12
C GLY A 179 -13.08 -16.88 -0.40
N GLY A 180 -13.23 -18.10 -0.93
CA GLY A 180 -13.20 -18.34 -2.38
C GLY A 180 -14.36 -17.70 -3.16
N ASP A 181 -15.38 -17.23 -2.45
CA ASP A 181 -16.53 -16.48 -2.95
C ASP A 181 -16.33 -14.94 -2.89
N GLY A 182 -15.16 -14.47 -2.45
CA GLY A 182 -14.89 -13.05 -2.28
C GLY A 182 -15.47 -12.45 -0.99
N VAL A 183 -16.04 -13.27 -0.11
CA VAL A 183 -16.65 -12.79 1.14
C VAL A 183 -15.61 -12.77 2.25
N LEU A 184 -15.58 -11.68 3.04
CA LEU A 184 -14.73 -11.59 4.22
C LEU A 184 -15.06 -12.69 5.24
N SER A 185 -14.02 -13.30 5.80
CA SER A 185 -14.16 -14.25 6.90
C SER A 185 -14.78 -13.56 8.13
N PRO A 186 -15.40 -14.32 9.06
CA PRO A 186 -15.92 -13.75 10.29
C PRO A 186 -14.87 -12.96 11.08
N GLN A 187 -13.64 -13.46 11.15
CA GLN A 187 -12.53 -12.77 11.82
C GLN A 187 -12.15 -11.48 11.09
N ALA A 188 -12.03 -11.50 9.76
CA ALA A 188 -11.72 -10.29 8.99
C ALA A 188 -12.80 -9.22 9.16
N LYS A 189 -14.08 -9.60 9.14
CA LYS A 189 -15.21 -8.68 9.41
C LYS A 189 -15.13 -8.08 10.82
N ALA A 190 -14.85 -8.91 11.83
CA ALA A 190 -14.69 -8.46 13.20
C ALA A 190 -13.50 -7.50 13.32
N ALA A 191 -12.35 -7.83 12.72
CA ALA A 191 -11.17 -6.98 12.72
C ALA A 191 -11.44 -5.63 12.05
N THR A 192 -12.06 -5.58 10.86
CA THR A 192 -12.44 -4.32 10.20
C THR A 192 -13.32 -3.47 11.10
N SER A 193 -14.40 -4.04 11.63
CA SER A 193 -15.36 -3.32 12.48
C SER A 193 -14.67 -2.80 13.75
N CYS A 194 -13.88 -3.64 14.42
CA CYS A 194 -13.13 -3.27 15.62
C CYS A 194 -12.11 -2.16 15.35
N VAL A 195 -11.41 -2.19 14.22
CA VAL A 195 -10.45 -1.14 13.84
C VAL A 195 -11.16 0.17 13.57
N GLU A 196 -12.24 0.16 12.77
CA GLU A 196 -13.00 1.36 12.43
C GLU A 196 -13.58 2.02 13.69
N GLU A 197 -14.28 1.26 14.54
CA GLU A 197 -14.87 1.76 15.78
C GLU A 197 -13.82 2.34 16.73
N ASN A 198 -12.70 1.64 16.93
CA ASN A 198 -11.65 2.12 17.84
C ASN A 198 -10.85 3.28 17.24
N ALA A 199 -10.63 3.30 15.92
CA ALA A 199 -9.97 4.41 15.27
C ALA A 199 -10.81 5.69 15.36
N MET A 200 -12.12 5.60 15.11
CA MET A 200 -13.04 6.74 15.28
C MET A 200 -13.09 7.23 16.74
N ARG A 201 -13.10 6.30 17.70
CA ARG A 201 -13.13 6.63 19.13
C ARG A 201 -11.83 7.27 19.63
N LEU A 202 -10.67 6.74 19.23
CA LEU A 202 -9.36 7.17 19.72
C LEU A 202 -8.81 8.37 18.94
N TYR A 203 -9.17 8.52 17.67
CA TYR A 203 -8.67 9.57 16.78
C TYR A 203 -9.80 10.34 16.10
N PRO A 204 -10.66 11.04 16.87
CA PRO A 204 -11.85 11.73 16.34
C PRO A 204 -11.53 12.90 15.39
N LYS A 205 -10.25 13.26 15.24
CA LYS A 205 -9.77 14.32 14.33
C LYS A 205 -9.28 13.79 12.99
N LEU A 206 -9.24 12.48 12.78
CA LEU A 206 -8.86 11.93 11.46
C LEU A 206 -9.92 12.30 10.43
N ALA A 207 -9.45 12.72 9.26
CA ALA A 207 -10.29 13.06 8.13
C ALA A 207 -11.16 11.88 7.68
N THR A 208 -10.51 10.74 7.55
CA THR A 208 -11.09 9.47 7.14
C THR A 208 -10.29 8.34 7.79
N VAL A 209 -10.99 7.27 8.14
CA VAL A 209 -10.39 5.97 8.45
C VAL A 209 -10.83 5.05 7.33
N ASP A 210 -9.86 4.55 6.56
CA ASP A 210 -10.13 3.56 5.51
C ASP A 210 -9.31 2.31 5.82
N VAL A 211 -10.01 1.18 5.94
CA VAL A 211 -9.44 -0.13 6.23
C VAL A 211 -9.46 -0.94 4.94
N SER A 212 -8.32 -0.99 4.24
CA SER A 212 -8.14 -1.83 3.05
C SER A 212 -7.12 -2.94 3.32
N PHE A 213 -7.36 -4.12 2.74
CA PHE A 213 -6.52 -5.32 2.84
C PHE A 213 -6.03 -5.75 1.46
#